data_AF-A0A818Z1J7-F1
#
_entry.id   AF-A0A818Z1J7-F1
#
_cell.length_a   1.000
_cell.length_b   1.000
_cell.length_c   1.000
_cell.angle_alpha   90.00
_cell.angle_beta   90.00
_cell.angle_gamma   90.00
#
_symmetry.space_group_name_H-M   'P 1'
#
loop_
_entity.id
_entity.type
_entity.pdbx_description
1 polymer ?
#
loop_
_entity_poly.entity_id
_entity_poly.type
_entity_poly.pdbx_seq_one_letter_code
_entity_poly.pdbx_strand_id
1 'polypeptide(L)'
;MALNLFRSGLSTTNNRHVLITLINIRTHFTKAPNHHTKPKWRPYRRAKVLDIDLPDFDKDRKLRSFTMAEQREYFKREGIPPVRTAEYKPLFIDASTEPFEAYVPPEGDGKATLMSRDRLNQFYTSLKKNLATRKHSSTIRKHEPDFEPLLFADIAQQKYVDAHQALVNRDEERLIQLVTPGSFAVNI
;
A
#
# COMPACT_ATOMS: atom_id res chain seq x y z
N MET A 1 23.52 -81.99 -56.85
CA MET A 1 23.21 -83.34 -56.33
C MET A 1 22.56 -83.16 -54.95
N ALA A 2 21.39 -83.76 -54.78
CA ALA A 2 20.58 -83.81 -53.54
C ALA A 2 21.36 -84.55 -52.40
N LEU A 3 21.04 -84.54 -51.10
CA LEU A 3 19.80 -84.62 -50.30
C LEU A 3 20.19 -84.19 -48.83
N ASN A 4 19.41 -83.37 -48.11
CA ASN A 4 18.40 -83.75 -47.08
C ASN A 4 18.99 -84.51 -45.85
N LEU A 5 18.94 -84.03 -44.60
CA LEU A 5 17.86 -84.08 -43.57
C LEU A 5 18.56 -83.87 -42.19
N PHE A 6 17.98 -83.54 -41.02
CA PHE A 6 16.71 -83.03 -40.53
C PHE A 6 16.89 -82.87 -39.00
N ARG A 7 16.46 -81.72 -38.46
CA ARG A 7 15.91 -81.41 -37.12
C ARG A 7 15.87 -82.51 -36.03
N SER A 8 16.23 -82.11 -34.80
CA SER A 8 15.36 -82.25 -33.61
C SER A 8 15.82 -81.36 -32.45
N GLY A 9 14.91 -80.62 -31.82
CA GLY A 9 15.19 -79.74 -30.68
C GLY A 9 14.38 -80.10 -29.42
N LEU A 10 14.70 -79.32 -28.37
CA LEU A 10 13.94 -79.01 -27.14
C LEU A 10 13.68 -80.11 -26.08
N SER A 11 14.13 -79.85 -24.86
CA SER A 11 13.35 -80.15 -23.65
C SER A 11 13.52 -79.06 -22.58
N THR A 12 12.42 -78.41 -22.23
CA THR A 12 12.18 -77.64 -21.00
C THR A 12 11.95 -78.58 -19.81
N THR A 13 12.36 -78.19 -18.58
CA THR A 13 11.51 -78.05 -17.37
C THR A 13 12.33 -77.74 -16.09
N ASN A 14 11.97 -76.63 -15.44
CA ASN A 14 11.77 -76.35 -14.00
C ASN A 14 12.64 -77.02 -12.92
N ASN A 15 13.24 -76.19 -12.04
CA ASN A 15 13.05 -76.28 -10.59
C ASN A 15 13.33 -74.93 -9.89
N ARG A 16 12.36 -74.52 -9.06
CA ARG A 16 12.33 -73.31 -8.23
C ARG A 16 13.25 -73.51 -7.03
N HIS A 17 14.04 -72.50 -6.64
CA HIS A 17 14.26 -72.13 -5.23
C HIS A 17 14.90 -70.73 -5.14
N VAL A 18 14.04 -69.76 -4.83
CA VAL A 18 14.22 -68.61 -3.92
C VAL A 18 15.67 -68.22 -3.60
N LEU A 19 16.12 -67.10 -4.17
CA LEU A 19 16.99 -66.13 -3.49
C LEU A 19 16.58 -64.74 -3.94
N ILE A 20 15.60 -64.18 -3.22
CA ILE A 20 15.25 -62.76 -3.25
C ILE A 20 16.46 -62.04 -2.65
N THR A 21 17.39 -61.60 -3.50
CA THR A 21 18.43 -60.66 -3.07
C THR A 21 17.75 -59.35 -2.75
N LEU A 22 17.71 -59.03 -1.46
CA LEU A 22 17.32 -57.74 -0.92
C LEU A 22 18.09 -56.65 -1.66
N ILE A 23 17.40 -55.95 -2.57
CA ILE A 23 17.87 -54.69 -3.13
C ILE A 23 17.85 -53.72 -1.94
N ASN A 24 19.01 -53.53 -1.35
CA ASN A 24 19.25 -52.59 -0.27
C ASN A 24 19.19 -51.18 -0.88
N ILE A 25 18.00 -50.63 -1.05
CA ILE A 25 17.81 -49.23 -1.45
C ILE A 25 18.16 -48.37 -0.25
N ARG A 26 19.45 -48.19 0.00
CA ARG A 26 19.93 -47.12 0.86
C ARG A 26 19.84 -45.84 0.03
N THR A 27 18.65 -45.25 -0.04
CA THR A 27 18.49 -43.88 -0.54
C THR A 27 19.17 -42.93 0.45
N HIS A 28 20.47 -42.74 0.29
CA HIS A 28 21.08 -41.49 0.70
C HIS A 28 20.46 -40.40 -0.18
N PHE A 29 19.33 -39.83 0.25
CA PHE A 29 18.92 -38.51 -0.22
C PHE A 29 19.95 -37.52 0.30
N THR A 30 21.13 -37.49 -0.33
CA THR A 30 21.91 -36.26 -0.38
C THR A 30 21.01 -35.30 -1.13
N LYS A 31 20.37 -34.36 -0.43
CA LYS A 31 19.69 -33.25 -1.10
C LYS A 31 20.73 -32.69 -2.08
N ALA A 32 20.49 -32.86 -3.38
CA ALA A 32 21.33 -32.22 -4.38
C ALA A 32 21.37 -30.74 -3.97
N PRO A 33 22.56 -30.12 -3.85
CA PRO A 33 22.61 -28.72 -3.48
C PRO A 33 21.72 -27.99 -4.48
N ASN A 34 20.75 -27.23 -3.98
CA ASN A 34 19.80 -26.46 -4.81
C ASN A 34 20.51 -25.22 -5.40
N HIS A 35 21.75 -25.43 -5.85
CA HIS A 35 22.69 -24.47 -6.34
C HIS A 35 23.05 -24.87 -7.76
N HIS A 36 22.52 -24.10 -8.68
CA HIS A 36 22.75 -24.27 -10.10
C HIS A 36 24.24 -24.07 -10.46
N THR A 37 24.95 -25.12 -10.86
CA THR A 37 26.40 -25.09 -11.10
C THR A 37 26.83 -24.46 -12.43
N LYS A 38 25.92 -24.10 -13.36
CA LYS A 38 26.34 -23.60 -14.69
C LYS A 38 27.10 -22.26 -14.59
N PRO A 39 28.11 -22.02 -15.46
CA PRO A 39 28.92 -20.81 -15.46
C PRO A 39 28.15 -19.52 -15.70
N LYS A 40 27.08 -19.56 -16.51
CA LYS A 40 26.21 -18.41 -16.86
C LYS A 40 25.69 -17.65 -15.64
N TRP A 41 25.53 -18.34 -14.50
CA TRP A 41 24.92 -17.77 -13.30
C TRP A 41 25.92 -17.40 -12.20
N ARG A 42 27.22 -17.60 -12.45
CA ARG A 42 28.30 -17.12 -11.57
C ARG A 42 28.21 -15.61 -11.26
N PRO A 43 27.96 -14.70 -12.23
CA PRO A 43 27.87 -13.27 -11.92
C PRO A 43 26.68 -12.95 -11.01
N TYR A 44 25.50 -13.52 -11.27
CA TYR A 44 24.30 -13.30 -10.44
C TYR A 44 24.45 -13.85 -9.01
N ARG A 45 25.16 -14.97 -8.84
CA ARG A 45 25.47 -15.51 -7.50
C ARG A 45 26.42 -14.61 -6.71
N ARG A 46 27.40 -14.01 -7.40
CA ARG A 46 28.28 -13.02 -6.80
C ARG A 46 27.50 -11.77 -6.42
N ALA A 47 26.58 -11.32 -7.28
CA ALA A 47 25.74 -10.15 -7.05
C ALA A 47 24.66 -10.32 -5.95
N LYS A 48 24.38 -11.55 -5.49
CA LYS A 48 23.49 -11.79 -4.35
C LYS A 48 24.08 -11.27 -3.04
N VAL A 49 25.41 -11.36 -2.90
CA VAL A 49 26.13 -10.82 -1.75
C VAL A 49 26.42 -9.38 -2.08
N LEU A 50 25.56 -8.49 -1.57
CA LEU A 50 25.75 -7.06 -1.68
C LEU A 50 26.61 -6.64 -0.49
N ASP A 51 27.76 -6.02 -0.76
CA ASP A 51 28.59 -5.38 0.25
C ASP A 51 27.92 -4.06 0.64
N ILE A 52 26.85 -4.16 1.43
CA ILE A 52 26.15 -3.02 2.01
C ILE A 52 26.67 -2.90 3.44
N ASP A 53 27.16 -1.72 3.81
CA ASP A 53 27.45 -1.45 5.21
C ASP A 53 26.11 -1.38 5.96
N LEU A 54 25.84 -2.40 6.78
CA LEU A 54 24.65 -2.38 7.62
C LEU A 54 24.80 -1.27 8.66
N PRO A 55 23.71 -0.55 8.98
CA PRO A 55 23.68 0.30 10.15
C PRO A 55 24.05 -0.49 11.41
N ASP A 56 24.77 0.15 12.32
CA ASP A 56 25.13 -0.44 13.59
C ASP A 56 23.92 -0.41 14.55
N PHE A 57 23.14 -1.49 14.52
CA PHE A 57 21.92 -1.61 15.33
C PHE A 57 22.17 -1.59 16.84
N ASP A 58 23.38 -1.91 17.30
CA ASP A 58 23.73 -1.88 18.71
C ASP A 58 23.88 -0.44 19.21
N LYS A 59 24.40 0.47 18.39
CA LYS A 59 24.42 1.91 18.68
C LYS A 59 23.00 2.47 18.82
N ASP A 60 22.10 2.11 17.91
CA ASP A 60 20.71 2.55 17.95
C ASP A 60 19.95 2.03 19.18
N ARG A 61 20.20 0.77 19.56
CA ARG A 61 19.61 0.19 20.77
C ARG A 61 20.11 0.91 22.03
N LYS A 62 21.40 1.21 22.08
CA LYS A 62 22.03 1.95 23.18
C LYS A 62 21.50 3.38 23.28
N LEU A 63 21.38 4.07 22.15
CA LEU A 63 20.81 5.42 22.04
C LEU A 63 19.41 5.53 22.64
N ARG A 64 18.53 4.56 22.36
CA ARG A 64 17.16 4.52 22.90
C ARG A 64 17.11 4.31 24.41
N SER A 65 18.13 3.66 24.98
CA SER A 65 18.22 3.40 26.43
C SER A 65 18.79 4.58 27.23
N PHE A 66 19.44 5.53 26.58
CA PHE A 66 20.03 6.70 27.23
C PHE A 66 18.99 7.72 27.68
N THR A 67 19.29 8.38 28.80
CA THR A 67 18.58 9.58 29.23
C THR A 67 18.89 10.77 28.31
N MET A 68 18.06 11.82 28.34
CA MET A 68 18.23 12.97 27.45
C MET A 68 19.58 13.69 27.61
N ALA A 69 20.20 13.63 28.80
CA ALA A 69 21.53 14.19 29.05
C ALA A 69 22.64 13.33 28.42
N GLU A 70 22.58 12.01 28.63
CA GLU A 70 23.52 11.05 28.04
C GLU A 70 23.45 11.04 26.51
N GLN A 71 22.25 11.21 25.93
CA GLN A 71 22.07 11.37 24.49
C GLN A 71 22.79 12.62 23.98
N ARG A 72 22.67 13.76 24.67
CA ARG A 72 23.38 15.00 24.29
C ARG A 72 24.91 14.83 24.37
N GLU A 73 25.42 14.16 25.39
CA GLU A 73 26.84 13.86 25.52
C GLU A 73 27.34 12.90 24.42
N TYR A 74 26.55 11.88 24.09
CA TYR A 74 26.81 10.98 22.97
C TYR A 74 26.85 11.75 21.65
N PHE A 75 25.83 12.55 21.33
CA PHE A 75 25.80 13.35 20.10
C PHE A 75 26.96 14.33 20.03
N LYS A 76 27.34 14.95 21.15
CA LYS A 76 28.53 15.83 21.21
C LYS A 76 29.83 15.07 20.98
N ARG A 77 29.96 13.85 21.52
CA ARG A 77 31.13 12.97 21.34
C ARG A 77 31.28 12.48 19.91
N GLU A 78 30.17 12.06 19.30
CA GLU A 78 30.11 11.65 17.89
C GLU A 78 30.19 12.84 16.93
N GLY A 79 30.19 14.08 17.45
CA GLY A 79 30.25 15.29 16.64
C GLY A 79 29.00 15.55 15.80
N ILE A 80 27.86 14.93 16.17
CA ILE A 80 26.57 15.17 15.52
C ILE A 80 26.01 16.47 16.11
N PRO A 81 25.99 17.58 15.36
CA PRO A 81 25.40 18.80 15.86
C PRO A 81 23.89 18.58 16.06
N PRO A 82 23.25 19.29 17.00
CA PRO A 82 21.80 19.34 16.99
C PRO A 82 21.37 19.82 15.60
N VAL A 83 20.33 19.19 15.05
CA VAL A 83 19.74 19.65 13.79
C VAL A 83 19.46 21.14 14.00
N ARG A 84 20.09 22.00 13.18
CA ARG A 84 19.75 23.43 13.17
C ARG A 84 18.25 23.49 13.11
N THR A 85 17.59 24.27 13.98
CA THR A 85 16.16 24.57 13.82
C THR A 85 16.04 25.22 12.46
N ALA A 86 15.74 24.40 11.46
CA ALA A 86 15.64 24.87 10.10
C ALA A 86 14.46 25.83 10.13
N GLU A 87 14.72 27.10 9.88
CA GLU A 87 13.69 28.00 9.39
C GLU A 87 13.29 27.43 8.03
N TYR A 88 12.38 26.46 8.05
CA TYR A 88 11.88 25.87 6.83
C TYR A 88 11.24 26.98 6.02
N LYS A 89 11.50 26.99 4.71
CA LYS A 89 10.61 27.71 3.80
C LYS A 89 9.18 27.26 4.12
N PRO A 90 8.22 28.18 4.35
CA PRO A 90 6.86 27.79 4.68
C PRO A 90 6.34 26.87 3.59
N LEU A 91 5.74 25.75 4.01
CA LEU A 91 5.13 24.82 3.08
C LEU A 91 3.88 25.48 2.51
N PHE A 92 3.81 25.51 1.18
CA PHE A 92 2.60 25.92 0.49
C PHE A 92 1.64 24.72 0.49
N ILE A 93 0.47 24.92 1.08
CA ILE A 93 -0.58 23.91 1.17
C ILE A 93 -1.82 24.50 0.53
N ASP A 94 -2.21 23.94 -0.61
CA ASP A 94 -3.27 24.46 -1.46
C ASP A 94 -4.67 24.19 -0.88
N ALA A 95 -4.81 23.14 -0.06
CA ALA A 95 -6.08 22.69 0.48
C ALA A 95 -5.96 22.18 1.91
N SER A 96 -6.99 22.43 2.73
CA SER A 96 -7.12 21.81 4.05
C SER A 96 -7.48 20.32 3.94
N THR A 97 -6.94 19.49 4.82
CA THR A 97 -7.17 18.04 4.81
C THR A 97 -8.56 17.65 5.29
N GLU A 98 -9.12 18.35 6.28
CA GLU A 98 -10.40 18.02 6.92
C GLU A 98 -11.43 19.15 6.73
N PRO A 99 -12.73 18.84 6.58
CA PRO A 99 -13.78 19.86 6.61
C PRO A 99 -13.86 20.56 7.97
N PHE A 100 -13.99 21.88 7.97
CA PHE A 100 -14.09 22.68 9.21
C PHE A 100 -15.37 22.40 10.01
N GLU A 101 -16.51 22.32 9.32
CA GLU A 101 -17.83 22.07 9.93
C GLU A 101 -18.52 20.94 9.17
N ALA A 102 -18.45 19.72 9.69
CA ALA A 102 -19.11 18.57 9.07
C ALA A 102 -20.63 18.77 9.04
N TYR A 103 -21.23 18.55 7.86
CA TYR A 103 -22.67 18.50 7.74
C TYR A 103 -23.19 17.24 8.44
N VAL A 104 -24.11 17.44 9.39
CA VAL A 104 -24.83 16.34 10.04
C VAL A 104 -26.21 16.32 9.40
N PRO A 105 -26.58 15.26 8.68
CA PRO A 105 -27.92 15.16 8.13
C PRO A 105 -28.94 15.18 9.27
N PRO A 106 -30.07 15.89 9.11
CA PRO A 106 -31.12 15.89 10.12
C PRO A 106 -31.68 14.48 10.30
N GLU A 107 -31.99 14.11 11.55
CA GLU A 107 -32.52 12.78 11.83
C GLU A 107 -33.91 12.65 11.21
N GLY A 108 -34.13 11.59 10.43
CA GLY A 108 -35.45 11.26 9.92
C GLY A 108 -35.68 11.45 8.43
N ASP A 109 -34.66 11.26 7.59
CA ASP A 109 -34.77 11.04 6.13
C ASP A 109 -35.50 9.72 5.78
N GLY A 110 -36.54 9.37 6.55
CA GLY A 110 -37.36 8.19 6.36
C GLY A 110 -38.46 8.00 7.39
N LYS A 111 -38.32 8.44 8.66
CA LYS A 111 -39.26 8.12 9.76
C LYS A 111 -39.27 9.08 10.98
N ALA A 112 -39.14 10.40 10.83
CA ALA A 112 -39.28 11.29 12.00
C ALA A 112 -40.70 11.86 12.15
N THR A 113 -41.32 11.61 13.29
CA THR A 113 -42.58 12.23 13.73
C THR A 113 -42.40 13.71 14.10
N LEU A 114 -43.44 14.53 13.88
CA LEU A 114 -43.40 16.00 13.84
C LEU A 114 -42.87 16.73 15.11
N MET A 115 -42.80 16.10 16.29
CA MET A 115 -42.67 16.79 17.59
C MET A 115 -41.67 16.12 18.57
N SER A 116 -40.48 15.68 18.12
CA SER A 116 -39.42 15.20 19.04
C SER A 116 -38.56 16.33 19.60
N ARG A 117 -38.03 16.15 20.83
CA ARG A 117 -37.05 17.06 21.47
C ARG A 117 -35.78 17.21 20.65
N ASP A 118 -35.32 16.13 20.01
CA ASP A 118 -34.11 16.15 19.19
C ASP A 118 -34.28 17.01 17.93
N ARG A 119 -35.50 17.14 17.40
CA ARG A 119 -35.83 18.01 16.27
C ARG A 119 -35.70 19.50 16.61
N LEU A 120 -36.04 19.90 17.83
CA LEU A 120 -35.84 21.29 18.29
C LEU A 120 -34.35 21.63 18.36
N ASN A 121 -33.53 20.69 18.87
CA ASN A 121 -32.08 20.85 18.91
C ASN A 121 -31.48 20.92 17.48
N GLN A 122 -31.96 20.08 16.56
CA GLN A 122 -31.57 20.11 15.14
C GLN A 122 -32.01 21.41 14.44
N PHE A 123 -33.19 21.92 14.75
CA PHE A 123 -33.68 23.19 14.20
C PHE A 123 -32.82 24.36 14.66
N TYR A 124 -32.52 24.43 15.97
CA TYR A 124 -31.66 25.47 16.53
C TYR A 124 -30.25 25.44 15.91
N THR A 125 -29.66 24.25 15.78
CA THR A 125 -28.35 24.08 15.13
C THR A 125 -28.40 24.44 13.64
N SER A 126 -29.46 24.08 12.93
CA SER A 126 -29.66 24.44 11.52
C SER A 126 -29.78 25.96 11.33
N LEU A 127 -30.51 26.64 12.21
CA LEU A 127 -30.64 28.10 12.16
C LEU A 127 -29.29 28.80 12.36
N LYS A 128 -28.50 28.33 13.34
CA LYS A 128 -27.13 28.83 13.56
C LYS A 128 -26.25 28.62 12.33
N LYS A 129 -26.31 27.42 11.73
CA LYS A 129 -25.55 27.08 10.52
C LYS A 129 -25.97 27.95 9.32
N ASN A 130 -27.27 28.18 9.12
CA ASN A 130 -27.78 29.03 8.03
C ASN A 130 -27.25 30.47 8.11
N LEU A 131 -27.14 31.04 9.32
CA LEU A 131 -26.54 32.37 9.51
C LEU A 131 -25.05 32.39 9.13
N ALA A 132 -24.32 31.33 9.52
CA ALA A 132 -22.92 31.16 9.10
C ALA A 132 -22.81 31.00 7.58
N THR A 133 -23.62 30.15 6.95
CA THR A 133 -23.67 29.95 5.49
C THR A 133 -23.88 31.26 4.75
N ARG A 134 -24.80 32.13 5.20
CA ARG A 134 -25.01 33.45 4.60
C ARG A 134 -23.76 34.32 4.68
N LYS A 135 -23.08 34.33 5.83
CA LYS A 135 -21.80 35.05 5.98
C LYS A 135 -20.72 34.47 5.05
N HIS A 136 -20.58 33.16 4.96
CA HIS A 136 -19.62 32.49 4.08
C HIS A 136 -19.90 32.81 2.60
N SER A 137 -21.16 32.75 2.16
CA SER A 137 -21.52 33.14 0.79
C SER A 137 -21.17 34.59 0.47
N SER A 138 -21.28 35.49 1.46
CA SER A 138 -20.86 36.88 1.29
C SER A 138 -19.34 37.01 1.21
N THR A 139 -18.58 36.24 1.99
CA THR A 139 -17.12 36.23 1.90
C THR A 139 -16.64 35.68 0.56
N ILE A 140 -17.24 34.61 0.05
CA ILE A 140 -16.92 34.05 -1.27
C ILE A 140 -17.11 35.12 -2.35
N ARG A 141 -18.27 35.79 -2.35
CA ARG A 141 -18.58 36.86 -3.31
C ARG A 141 -17.67 38.08 -3.22
N LYS A 142 -16.95 38.30 -2.10
CA LYS A 142 -15.94 39.36 -1.99
C LYS A 142 -14.65 39.04 -2.72
N HIS A 143 -14.30 37.75 -2.80
CA HIS A 143 -13.10 37.29 -3.50
C HIS A 143 -13.40 36.93 -4.96
N GLU A 144 -14.60 36.44 -5.25
CA GLU A 144 -15.07 36.05 -6.58
C GLU A 144 -16.47 36.61 -6.85
N PRO A 145 -16.60 37.77 -7.54
CA PRO A 145 -17.88 38.46 -7.70
C PRO A 145 -18.87 37.71 -8.60
N ASP A 146 -18.37 36.92 -9.54
CA ASP A 146 -19.18 36.17 -10.52
C ASP A 146 -19.72 34.84 -9.96
N PHE A 147 -19.51 34.58 -8.67
CA PHE A 147 -19.93 33.33 -8.03
C PHE A 147 -21.45 33.25 -7.84
N GLU A 148 -22.08 32.33 -8.57
CA GLU A 148 -23.49 31.99 -8.44
C GLU A 148 -23.70 30.58 -7.83
N PRO A 149 -24.39 30.46 -6.68
CA PRO A 149 -24.62 29.16 -6.03
C PRO A 149 -25.43 28.16 -6.85
N LEU A 150 -26.33 28.64 -7.73
CA LEU A 150 -27.17 27.78 -8.56
C LEU A 150 -26.37 27.10 -9.65
N LEU A 151 -25.54 27.86 -10.37
CA LEU A 151 -24.65 27.34 -11.41
C LEU A 151 -23.54 26.46 -10.85
N PHE A 152 -23.12 26.71 -9.61
CA PHE A 152 -22.10 25.91 -8.94
C PHE A 152 -22.51 24.43 -8.81
N ALA A 153 -23.79 24.12 -8.64
CA ALA A 153 -24.26 22.73 -8.55
C ALA A 153 -23.99 21.95 -9.85
N ASP A 154 -24.28 22.56 -11.00
CA ASP A 154 -24.05 21.94 -12.31
C ASP A 154 -22.55 21.77 -12.59
N ILE A 155 -21.74 22.78 -12.25
CA ILE A 155 -20.28 22.72 -12.39
C ILE A 155 -19.69 21.63 -11.50
N ALA A 156 -20.15 21.52 -10.24
CA ALA A 156 -19.69 20.50 -9.30
C ALA A 156 -20.04 19.09 -9.80
N GLN A 157 -21.24 18.90 -10.35
CA GLN A 157 -21.64 17.63 -10.94
C GLN A 157 -20.75 17.25 -12.13
N GLN A 158 -20.46 18.20 -13.02
CA GLN A 158 -19.56 17.95 -14.16
C GLN A 158 -18.15 17.55 -13.69
N LYS A 159 -17.58 18.28 -12.73
CA LYS A 159 -16.27 17.95 -12.14
C LYS A 159 -16.26 16.57 -11.50
N TYR A 160 -17.34 16.19 -10.82
CA TYR A 160 -17.49 14.86 -10.23
C TYR A 160 -17.47 13.76 -11.31
N VAL A 161 -18.24 13.93 -12.39
CA VAL A 161 -18.26 12.98 -13.52
C VAL A 161 -16.88 12.89 -14.18
N ASP A 162 -16.25 14.03 -14.46
CA ASP A 162 -14.92 14.09 -15.08
C ASP A 162 -13.85 13.38 -14.24
N ALA A 163 -13.89 13.53 -12.91
CA ALA A 163 -12.97 12.85 -12.01
C ALA A 163 -13.15 11.33 -12.06
N HIS A 164 -14.40 10.84 -12.12
CA HIS A 164 -14.68 9.41 -12.26
C HIS A 164 -14.24 8.87 -13.62
N GLN A 165 -14.38 9.64 -14.69
CA GLN A 165 -13.86 9.27 -16.01
C GLN A 165 -12.32 9.16 -16.00
N ALA A 166 -11.64 10.12 -15.37
CA ALA A 166 -10.17 10.07 -15.22
C ALA A 166 -9.71 8.86 -14.40
N LEU A 167 -10.46 8.47 -13.36
CA LEU A 167 -10.21 7.25 -12.60
C LEU A 167 -10.35 5.98 -13.44
N VAL A 168 -11.39 5.90 -14.28
CA VAL A 168 -11.60 4.75 -15.19
C VAL A 168 -10.46 4.63 -16.19
N ASN A 169 -9.99 5.76 -16.73
CA ASN A 169 -8.87 5.80 -17.69
C ASN A 169 -7.50 5.60 -17.03
N ARG A 170 -7.41 5.70 -15.70
CA ARG A 170 -6.15 5.73 -14.92
C ARG A 170 -5.24 6.92 -15.29
N ASP A 171 -5.86 8.06 -15.60
CA ASP A 171 -5.15 9.30 -15.93
C ASP A 171 -4.84 10.10 -14.64
N GLU A 172 -3.70 9.83 -14.01
CA GLU A 172 -3.31 10.44 -12.72
C GLU A 172 -3.15 11.98 -12.82
N GLU A 173 -2.54 12.47 -13.89
CA GLU A 173 -2.29 13.92 -14.08
C GLU A 173 -3.59 14.72 -14.11
N ARG A 174 -4.60 14.21 -14.82
CA ARG A 174 -5.92 14.84 -14.91
C ARG A 174 -6.64 14.79 -13.57
N LEU A 175 -6.50 13.69 -12.83
CA LEU A 175 -7.12 13.54 -11.53
C LEU A 175 -6.56 14.53 -10.50
N ILE A 176 -5.24 14.75 -10.49
CA ILE A 176 -4.57 15.72 -9.61
C ILE A 176 -5.07 17.15 -9.87
N GLN A 177 -5.42 17.49 -11.11
CA GLN A 177 -5.97 18.82 -11.44
C GLN A 177 -7.44 18.99 -11.01
N LEU A 178 -8.19 17.90 -10.91
CA LEU A 178 -9.63 17.94 -10.58
C LEU A 178 -9.90 17.80 -9.08
N VAL A 179 -9.01 17.12 -8.35
CA VAL A 179 -9.22 16.69 -6.96
C VAL A 179 -8.17 17.29 -6.04
N THR A 180 -8.55 17.57 -4.79
CA THR A 180 -7.61 18.07 -3.77
C THR A 180 -6.63 16.97 -3.31
N PRO A 181 -5.40 17.35 -2.88
CA PRO A 181 -4.41 16.38 -2.41
C PRO A 181 -4.90 15.46 -1.29
N GLY A 182 -5.73 15.98 -0.38
CA GLY A 182 -6.29 15.21 0.74
C GLY A 182 -7.22 14.07 0.30
N SER A 183 -7.97 14.26 -0.79
CA SER A 183 -8.88 13.24 -1.32
C SER A 183 -8.15 12.21 -2.20
N PHE A 184 -7.12 12.64 -2.94
CA PHE A 184 -6.31 11.76 -3.77
C PHE A 184 -5.64 10.61 -2.98
N ALA A 185 -5.16 10.90 -1.76
CA ALA A 185 -4.42 9.95 -0.93
C ALA A 185 -5.28 8.83 -0.31
N VAL A 186 -6.62 8.94 -0.31
CA VAL A 186 -7.52 7.99 0.38
C VAL A 186 -7.78 6.71 -0.42
N ASN A 187 -7.45 6.70 -1.72
CA ASN A 187 -7.75 5.60 -2.65
C ASN A 187 -6.52 4.75 -3.06
N ILE A 188 -5.42 4.80 -2.29
CA ILE A 188 -4.20 4.00 -2.51
C ILE A 188 -3.99 3.05 -1.32
#